data_AF-M0GDZ3-F1
#
_entry.id   AF-M0GDZ3-F1
#
_cell.length_a   1.000
_cell.length_b   1.000
_cell.length_c   1.000
_cell.angle_alpha   90.00
_cell.angle_beta   90.00
_cell.angle_gamma   90.00
#
_symmetry.space_group_name_H-M   'P 1'
#
loop_
_entity.id
_entity.type
_entity.pdbx_description
1 polymer ?
#
loop_
_entity_poly.entity_id
_entity_poly.type
_entity_poly.pdbx_seq_one_letter_code
_entity_poly.pdbx_strand_id
1 'polypeptide(L)' 'MSDDLDDAVAQFLSDYNSAMKEYEKGYVDADATLSVIDAHIDELREARK' A
#
# COMPACT_ATOMS: atom_id res chain seq x y z
N MET A 1 -2.24 20.41 0.81
CA MET A 1 -0.78 20.15 0.79
C MET A 1 -0.39 19.23 1.93
N SER A 2 -0.51 19.61 3.22
CA SER A 2 -0.30 18.64 4.33
C SER A 2 -1.40 17.58 4.36
N ASP A 3 -2.65 18.00 4.24
CA ASP A 3 -3.80 17.10 4.36
C ASP A 3 -3.85 16.08 3.22
N ASP A 4 -3.51 16.47 1.98
CA ASP A 4 -3.48 15.54 0.84
C ASP A 4 -2.39 14.46 1.00
N LEU A 5 -1.23 14.83 1.57
CA LEU A 5 -0.17 13.87 1.87
C LEU A 5 -0.53 12.98 3.06
N ASP A 6 -1.14 13.54 4.11
CA ASP A 6 -1.60 12.79 5.28
C ASP A 6 -2.69 11.77 4.88
N ASP A 7 -3.62 12.15 4.01
CA ASP A 7 -4.63 11.26 3.43
C ASP A 7 -3.98 10.16 2.57
N ALA A 8 -2.99 10.50 1.73
CA ALA A 8 -2.26 9.53 0.94
C ALA A 8 -1.47 8.53 1.81
N VAL A 9 -0.87 8.98 2.91
CA VAL A 9 -0.19 8.11 3.88
C VAL A 9 -1.20 7.20 4.59
N ALA A 10 -2.35 7.73 5.01
CA ALA A 10 -3.40 6.94 5.64
C ALA A 10 -3.93 5.84 4.69
N GLN A 11 -4.12 6.18 3.42
CA GLN A 11 -4.54 5.24 2.38
C GLN A 11 -3.48 4.16 2.17
N PHE A 12 -2.21 4.53 2.01
CA PHE A 12 -1.11 3.57 1.89
C PHE A 12 -1.05 2.57 3.05
N LEU A 13 -1.20 3.05 4.30
CA LEU A 13 -1.18 2.18 5.48
C LEU A 13 -2.39 1.22 5.50
N SER A 14 -3.56 1.68 5.05
CA SER A 14 -4.75 0.83 4.90
C SER A 14 -4.52 -0.29 3.88
N ASP A 15 -3.96 0.07 2.73
CA ASP A 15 -3.73 -0.85 1.61
C ASP A 15 -2.65 -1.88 1.93
N TYR A 16 -1.54 -1.45 2.54
CA TYR A 16 -0.50 -2.34 3.05
C TYR A 16 -1.06 -3.38 4.03
N ASN A 17 -1.89 -2.96 4.99
CA ASN A 17 -2.48 -3.87 5.96
C ASN A 17 -3.44 -4.87 5.30
N SER A 18 -4.15 -4.45 4.25
CA SER A 18 -5.02 -5.35 3.48
C SER A 18 -4.20 -6.39 2.73
N ALA A 19 -3.15 -5.98 2.00
CA ALA A 19 -2.26 -6.91 1.28
C ALA A 19 -1.61 -7.93 2.24
N MET A 20 -1.13 -7.47 3.40
CA MET A 20 -0.53 -8.37 4.39
C MET A 20 -1.55 -9.36 4.96
N LYS A 21 -2.79 -8.92 5.21
CA LYS A 21 -3.86 -9.79 5.70
C LYS A 21 -4.26 -10.87 4.69
N GLU A 22 -4.21 -10.57 3.40
CA GLU A 22 -4.45 -11.59 2.36
C GLU A 22 -3.31 -12.61 2.30
N TYR A 23 -2.07 -12.15 2.42
CA TYR A 23 -0.88 -13.02 2.51
C TYR A 23 -0.93 -13.92 3.75
N GLU A 24 -1.21 -13.36 4.93
CA GLU A 24 -1.30 -14.12 6.20
C GLU A 24 -2.41 -15.18 6.18
N LYS A 25 -3.49 -14.94 5.43
CA LYS A 25 -4.54 -15.94 5.22
C LYS A 25 -4.16 -17.00 4.19
N GLY A 26 -3.03 -16.85 3.52
CA GLY A 26 -2.56 -17.72 2.44
C GLY A 26 -3.39 -17.58 1.15
N TYR A 27 -4.06 -16.45 0.93
CA TYR A 27 -4.85 -16.20 -0.28
C TYR A 27 -3.99 -15.80 -1.48
N VAL A 28 -2.84 -15.17 -1.20
CA VAL A 28 -1.87 -14.72 -2.20
C VAL A 28 -0.48 -15.17 -1.79
N ASP A 29 0.39 -15.40 -2.76
CA ASP A 29 1.80 -15.69 -2.51
C ASP A 29 2.61 -14.41 -2.20
N ALA A 30 3.86 -14.60 -1.80
CA ALA A 30 4.74 -13.49 -1.42
C ALA A 30 5.03 -12.56 -2.60
N ASP A 31 5.21 -13.08 -3.81
CA ASP A 31 5.58 -12.28 -5.00
C ASP A 31 4.41 -11.40 -5.44
N ALA A 32 3.18 -11.93 -5.39
CA ALA A 32 1.96 -11.18 -5.61
C ALA A 32 1.76 -10.08 -4.57
N THR A 33 2.03 -10.40 -3.29
CA THR A 33 1.93 -9.43 -2.19
C THR A 33 2.93 -8.28 -2.36
N LEU A 34 4.18 -8.59 -2.70
CA LEU A 34 5.22 -7.59 -2.96
C LEU A 34 4.86 -6.70 -4.15
N SER A 35 4.34 -7.28 -5.24
CA SER A 35 3.91 -6.51 -6.41
C SER A 35 2.81 -5.50 -6.09
N VAL A 36 1.86 -5.87 -5.21
CA VAL A 36 0.80 -4.96 -4.74
C VAL A 36 1.37 -3.86 -3.86
N ILE A 37 2.25 -4.19 -2.91
CA ILE A 37 2.89 -3.20 -2.04
C ILE A 37 3.73 -2.21 -2.86
N ASP A 38 4.50 -2.67 -3.84
CA ASP A 38 5.30 -1.82 -4.71
C ASP A 38 4.43 -0.83 -5.50
N ALA A 39 3.26 -1.26 -5.99
CA ALA A 39 2.31 -0.38 -6.66
C ALA A 39 1.81 0.74 -5.72
N HIS A 40 1.45 0.41 -4.49
CA HIS A 40 1.02 1.41 -3.49
C HIS A 40 2.16 2.36 -3.08
N ILE A 41 3.41 1.88 -3.06
CA ILE A 41 4.58 2.73 -2.82
C ILE A 41 4.74 3.76 -3.94
N ASP A 42 4.55 3.35 -5.19
CA ASP A 42 4.66 4.26 -6.33
C ASP A 42 3.54 5.32 -6.32
N GLU A 43 2.31 4.95 -5.97
CA GLU A 43 1.21 5.90 -5.77
C GLU A 43 1.54 6.93 -4.67
N LEU A 44 2.07 6.49 -3.53
CA LEU A 44 2.48 7.39 -2.44
C LEU A 44 3.63 8.31 -2.86
N ARG A 45 4.59 7.81 -3.65
CA ARG A 45 5.70 8.62 -4.17
C ARG A 45 5.21 9.72 -5.11
N GLU A 46 4.22 9.43 -5.94
CA GLU A 46 3.61 10.44 -6.80
C GLU A 46 2.84 11.49 -5.99
N ALA A 47 2.07 11.06 -4.96
CA ALA A 47 1.32 11.98 -4.10
C ALA A 47 2.21 12.93 -3.27
N ARG A 48 3.46 12.54 -2.98
CA ARG A 48 4.42 13.38 -2.25
C ARG A 48 4.97 14.56 -3.09
N LYS A 49 4.96 14.46 -4.42
CA LYS A 49 5.58 15.46 -5.30
C LYS A 49 4.82 16.78 -5.31
#